data_AF-A0A1E3VNP0-F1
#
_entry.id   AF-A0A1E3VNP0-F1
#
_cell.length_a   1.000
_cell.length_b   1.000
_cell.length_c   1.000
_cell.angle_alpha   90.00
_cell.angle_beta   90.00
_cell.angle_gamma   90.00
#
_symmetry.space_group_name_H-M   'P 1'
#
loop_
_entity.id
_entity.type
_entity.pdbx_description
1 polymer ?
#
loop_
_entity_poly.entity_id
_entity_poly.type
_entity_poly.pdbx_seq_one_letter_code
_entity_poly.pdbx_strand_id
1 'polypeptide(L)'
;MWAACNQDSMRAVFTAKQRDNLMKLLKFAAVVPFAAMALSSAPAHAVPKYACAVHEVFECTSVSGCKRIKHETAGIPPMLTLNVKEKNLFSGLFGGGALLQQGDVYEDEKVLIMRGRKGLQTWSAVVEKPSGNMSGTIAQAGRAFTQFGTCVEAK
;
A
#
# COMPACT_ATOMS: atom_id res chain seq x y z
N MET A 1 -11.92 8.19 47.47
CA MET A 1 -13.34 8.09 47.80
C MET A 1 -14.00 9.38 47.32
N TRP A 2 -14.88 9.23 46.33
CA TRP A 2 -16.03 10.08 46.00
C TRP A 2 -15.87 11.49 45.41
N ALA A 3 -16.68 11.64 44.36
CA ALA A 3 -16.91 12.79 43.51
C ALA A 3 -17.96 13.75 44.08
N ALA A 4 -18.12 14.85 43.34
CA ALA A 4 -19.34 15.64 43.15
C ALA A 4 -19.60 16.80 44.13
N CYS A 5 -19.41 18.01 43.61
CA CYS A 5 -20.07 19.25 44.02
C CYS A 5 -21.23 19.46 43.01
N ASN A 6 -22.45 19.08 43.35
CA ASN A 6 -23.52 19.90 43.95
C ASN A 6 -24.22 20.82 42.94
N GLN A 7 -25.40 20.39 42.47
CA GLN A 7 -26.32 21.16 41.65
C GLN A 7 -27.70 21.07 42.31
N ASP A 8 -27.91 21.97 43.27
CA ASP A 8 -29.08 22.03 44.14
C ASP A 8 -29.71 23.42 43.98
N SER A 9 -30.72 23.54 43.13
CA SER A 9 -31.75 24.58 43.27
C SER A 9 -32.91 24.29 42.32
N MET A 10 -34.13 24.57 42.80
CA MET A 10 -35.43 24.44 42.14
C MET A 10 -36.10 23.06 42.23
N ARG A 11 -36.18 22.53 43.46
CA ARG A 11 -37.43 21.92 43.93
C ARG A 11 -38.46 23.02 44.20
N ALA A 12 -39.68 22.77 43.76
CA ALA A 12 -40.95 23.21 44.34
C ALA A 12 -41.85 24.03 43.40
N VAL A 13 -42.53 23.34 42.48
CA VAL A 13 -43.95 23.62 42.23
C VAL A 13 -44.69 22.27 42.19
N PHE A 14 -45.10 21.86 43.39
CA PHE A 14 -46.32 21.12 43.71
C PHE A 14 -47.10 20.47 42.56
N THR A 15 -47.00 19.14 42.53
CA THR A 15 -48.12 18.18 42.55
C THR A 15 -49.54 18.74 42.32
N ALA A 16 -50.07 18.55 41.12
CA ALA A 16 -51.47 18.17 40.86
C ALA A 16 -51.60 17.76 39.39
N LYS A 17 -52.44 16.75 39.12
CA LYS A 17 -52.88 16.32 37.77
C LYS A 17 -52.09 15.19 37.10
N GLN A 18 -51.76 14.17 37.88
CA GLN A 18 -51.64 12.78 37.42
C GLN A 18 -53.02 12.09 37.47
N ARG A 19 -53.24 11.12 36.56
CA ARG A 19 -54.45 10.30 36.34
C ARG A 19 -55.64 11.04 35.73
N ASP A 20 -55.76 10.91 34.41
CA ASP A 20 -56.87 10.18 33.78
C ASP A 20 -56.86 10.43 32.28
N ASN A 21 -56.32 9.47 31.52
CA ASN A 21 -56.83 9.03 30.22
C ASN A 21 -55.89 7.97 29.64
N LEU A 22 -55.88 6.85 30.36
CA LEU A 22 -55.56 5.54 29.84
C LEU A 22 -56.55 5.22 28.70
N MET A 23 -56.00 4.79 27.57
CA MET A 23 -56.70 4.13 26.45
C MET A 23 -57.74 4.96 25.69
N LYS A 24 -57.28 5.57 24.59
CA LYS A 24 -57.99 5.69 23.32
C LYS A 24 -56.92 6.05 22.27
N LEU A 25 -56.31 5.06 21.65
CA LEU A 25 -56.71 4.48 20.36
C LEU A 25 -55.88 5.09 19.22
N LEU A 26 -55.25 4.18 18.46
CA LEU A 26 -54.83 4.31 17.05
C LEU A 26 -53.46 4.97 16.82
N LYS A 27 -52.37 4.19 16.68
CA LYS A 27 -51.92 3.49 15.44
C LYS A 27 -51.69 4.43 14.25
N PHE A 28 -50.43 4.78 13.96
CA PHE A 28 -49.81 5.04 12.64
C PHE A 28 -48.30 5.23 12.91
N ALA A 29 -47.42 4.23 12.72
CA ALA A 29 -46.79 3.76 11.47
C ALA A 29 -45.72 4.71 10.87
N ALA A 30 -44.56 4.12 10.51
CA ALA A 30 -43.34 4.63 9.84
C ALA A 30 -42.26 5.26 10.76
N VAL A 31 -41.08 4.68 11.09
CA VAL A 31 -40.00 3.92 10.39
C VAL A 31 -39.01 4.80 9.60
N VAL A 32 -37.77 4.91 10.15
CA VAL A 32 -36.41 5.10 9.53
C VAL A 32 -36.01 6.54 9.08
N PRO A 33 -34.71 6.97 9.12
CA PRO A 33 -33.45 6.19 9.12
C PRO A 33 -32.43 6.51 10.23
N PHE A 34 -31.64 5.54 10.73
CA PHE A 34 -30.53 4.78 10.14
C PHE A 34 -29.23 5.60 9.99
N ALA A 35 -28.27 5.24 10.85
CA ALA A 35 -26.97 5.87 11.03
C ALA A 35 -26.13 5.85 9.74
N ALA A 36 -25.61 7.02 9.37
CA ALA A 36 -24.59 7.17 8.35
C ALA A 36 -23.25 6.64 8.87
N MET A 37 -22.96 5.35 8.63
CA MET A 37 -21.59 4.86 8.70
C MET A 37 -20.82 5.41 7.50
N ALA A 38 -19.91 6.35 7.76
CA ALA A 38 -18.92 6.77 6.79
C ALA A 38 -18.00 5.58 6.47
N LEU A 39 -18.27 4.90 5.36
CA LEU A 39 -17.33 3.99 4.73
C LEU A 39 -16.16 4.82 4.20
N SER A 40 -15.09 4.94 5.00
CA SER A 40 -13.80 5.38 4.47
C SER A 40 -13.28 4.29 3.55
N SER A 41 -13.48 4.44 2.24
CA SER A 41 -12.79 3.62 1.26
C SER A 41 -11.29 3.84 1.41
N ALA A 42 -10.58 2.85 1.97
CA ALA A 42 -9.12 2.86 1.91
C ALA A 42 -8.70 2.99 0.43
N PRO A 43 -7.68 3.79 0.10
CA PRO A 43 -7.22 3.90 -1.27
C PRO A 43 -6.81 2.51 -1.75
N ALA A 44 -7.49 2.01 -2.78
CA ALA A 44 -7.10 0.77 -3.43
C ALA A 44 -5.70 1.00 -4.03
N HIS A 45 -4.68 0.36 -3.45
CA HIS A 45 -3.36 0.32 -4.04
C HIS A 45 -3.48 -0.23 -5.47
N ALA A 46 -2.89 0.46 -6.43
CA ALA A 46 -2.99 0.08 -7.82
C ALA A 46 -2.40 -1.32 -8.00
N VAL A 47 -3.11 -2.17 -8.74
CA VAL A 47 -2.64 -3.50 -9.10
C VAL A 47 -1.31 -3.35 -9.86
N PRO A 48 -0.24 -4.07 -9.46
CA PRO A 48 1.04 -4.02 -10.17
C PRO A 48 0.86 -4.47 -11.63
N LYS A 49 1.53 -3.81 -12.57
CA LYS A 49 1.39 -4.08 -14.01
C LYS A 49 2.26 -5.25 -14.47
N TYR A 50 3.41 -5.48 -13.83
CA TYR A 50 4.28 -6.60 -14.15
C TYR A 50 4.66 -7.40 -12.91
N ALA A 51 4.68 -8.72 -13.06
CA ALA A 51 5.22 -9.67 -12.08
C ALA A 51 6.49 -10.29 -12.65
N CYS A 52 7.59 -10.21 -11.91
CA CYS A 52 8.91 -10.56 -12.39
C CYS A 52 9.56 -11.63 -11.51
N ALA A 53 10.04 -12.70 -12.12
CA ALA A 53 10.92 -13.68 -11.51
C ALA A 53 12.39 -13.24 -11.69
N VAL A 54 13.12 -13.13 -10.59
CA VAL A 54 14.55 -12.84 -10.58
C VAL A 54 15.30 -14.16 -10.58
N HIS A 55 15.97 -14.49 -11.67
CA HIS A 55 16.71 -15.74 -11.83
C HIS A 55 18.13 -15.64 -11.28
N GLU A 56 18.75 -14.47 -11.47
CA GLU A 56 20.17 -14.27 -11.18
C GLU A 56 20.39 -12.93 -10.48
N VAL A 57 21.28 -12.93 -9.49
CA VAL A 57 21.71 -11.73 -8.78
C VAL A 57 23.24 -11.70 -8.74
N PHE A 58 23.80 -10.55 -9.08
CA PHE A 58 25.23 -10.30 -9.08
C PHE A 58 25.54 -9.13 -8.17
N GLU A 59 26.52 -9.31 -7.28
CA GLU A 59 27.12 -8.21 -6.51
C GLU A 59 28.37 -7.74 -7.24
N CYS A 60 28.41 -6.46 -7.58
CA CYS A 60 29.48 -5.81 -8.29
C CYS A 60 30.19 -4.80 -7.37
N THR A 61 31.52 -4.91 -7.29
CA THR A 61 32.39 -3.91 -6.64
C THR A 61 33.50 -3.48 -7.60
N SER A 62 34.15 -2.35 -7.32
CA SER A 62 35.24 -1.86 -8.17
C SER A 62 36.45 -2.81 -8.22
N VAL A 63 36.71 -3.55 -7.15
CA VAL A 63 37.90 -4.39 -7.01
C VAL A 63 37.66 -5.81 -7.52
N SER A 64 36.51 -6.40 -7.19
CA SER A 64 36.22 -7.81 -7.50
C SER A 64 35.46 -8.03 -8.80
N GLY A 65 35.01 -6.96 -9.47
CA GLY A 65 34.01 -7.07 -10.52
C GLY A 65 32.69 -7.63 -9.99
N CYS A 66 31.90 -8.25 -10.87
CA CYS A 66 30.60 -8.83 -10.55
C CYS A 66 30.72 -10.33 -10.26
N LYS A 67 30.25 -10.75 -9.07
CA LYS A 67 30.11 -12.17 -8.73
C LYS A 67 28.63 -12.53 -8.56
N ARG A 68 28.22 -13.71 -8.99
CA ARG A 68 26.89 -14.22 -8.66
C ARG A 68 26.79 -14.46 -7.16
N ILE A 69 25.69 -14.01 -6.57
CA ILE A 69 25.33 -14.27 -5.17
C ILE A 69 23.91 -14.82 -5.08
N LYS A 70 23.54 -15.34 -3.90
CA LYS A 70 22.18 -15.79 -3.63
C LYS A 70 21.27 -14.61 -3.30
N HIS A 71 20.00 -14.75 -3.62
CA HIS A 71 18.91 -13.81 -3.32
C HIS A 71 18.91 -13.37 -1.85
N GLU A 72 19.04 -14.32 -0.92
CA GLU A 72 19.02 -14.05 0.53
C GLU A 72 20.25 -13.25 0.97
N THR A 73 21.42 -13.53 0.38
CA THR A 73 22.66 -12.78 0.65
C THR A 73 22.56 -11.34 0.15
N ALA A 74 21.86 -11.14 -0.97
CA ALA A 74 21.64 -9.81 -1.54
C ALA A 74 20.51 -9.02 -0.86
N GLY A 75 19.65 -9.69 -0.09
CA GLY A 75 18.38 -9.12 0.38
C GLY A 75 17.41 -8.81 -0.77
N ILE A 76 17.54 -9.51 -1.90
CA ILE A 76 16.70 -9.33 -3.09
C ILE A 76 15.79 -10.54 -3.21
N PRO A 77 14.45 -10.40 -3.16
CA PRO A 77 13.57 -11.55 -3.25
C PRO A 77 13.59 -12.16 -4.66
N PRO A 78 13.25 -13.45 -4.80
CA PRO A 78 13.15 -14.11 -6.10
C PRO A 78 11.99 -13.60 -6.95
N MET A 79 11.03 -12.88 -6.36
CA MET A 79 9.89 -12.30 -7.06
C MET A 79 9.76 -10.81 -6.76
N LEU A 80 9.57 -10.01 -7.82
CA LEU A 80 9.37 -8.57 -7.78
C LEU A 80 8.09 -8.19 -8.52
N THR A 81 7.43 -7.11 -8.09
CA THR A 81 6.30 -6.54 -8.84
C THR A 81 6.56 -5.08 -9.18
N LEU A 82 6.23 -4.71 -10.42
CA LEU A 82 6.42 -3.36 -10.95
C LEU A 82 5.07 -2.66 -11.05
N ASN A 83 4.88 -1.59 -10.27
CA ASN A 83 3.68 -0.77 -10.32
C ASN A 83 3.94 0.50 -11.14
N VAL A 84 3.52 0.45 -12.40
CA VAL A 84 3.68 1.56 -13.36
C VAL A 84 2.83 2.78 -12.97
N LYS A 85 1.62 2.58 -12.45
CA LYS A 85 0.70 3.67 -12.09
C LYS A 85 1.21 4.46 -10.88
N GLU A 86 1.67 3.75 -9.86
CA GLU A 86 2.20 4.37 -8.65
C GLU A 86 3.68 4.74 -8.76
N LYS A 87 4.33 4.41 -9.89
CA LYS A 87 5.78 4.60 -10.13
C LYS A 87 6.64 4.00 -9.02
N ASN A 88 6.17 2.88 -8.46
CA ASN A 88 6.78 2.22 -7.31
C ASN A 88 7.22 0.80 -7.68
N LEU A 89 8.32 0.35 -7.07
CA LEU A 89 8.78 -1.04 -7.10
C LEU A 89 8.51 -1.67 -5.73
N PHE A 90 7.79 -2.78 -5.74
CA PHE A 90 7.47 -3.56 -4.54
C PHE A 90 8.32 -4.83 -4.51
N SER A 91 9.01 -5.07 -3.39
CA SER A 91 9.71 -6.33 -3.12
C SER A 91 8.73 -7.23 -2.38
N GLY A 92 8.27 -8.29 -3.04
CA GLY A 92 7.28 -9.21 -2.49
C GLY A 92 5.97 -9.25 -3.26
N LEU A 93 5.30 -10.41 -3.18
CA LEU A 93 4.08 -10.76 -3.91
C LEU A 93 2.82 -10.04 -3.38
N PHE A 94 2.91 -9.33 -2.23
CA PHE A 94 1.75 -8.70 -1.59
C PHE A 94 2.14 -7.44 -0.84
N GLY A 95 2.08 -6.28 -1.52
CA GLY A 95 1.90 -4.96 -0.90
C GLY A 95 2.49 -4.78 0.51
N GLY A 96 3.82 -4.69 0.60
CA GLY A 96 4.52 -4.12 1.75
C GLY A 96 5.00 -2.70 1.39
N GLY A 97 5.18 -1.82 2.38
CA GLY A 97 5.43 -0.39 2.20
C GLY A 97 6.42 -0.07 1.06
N ALA A 98 6.08 0.92 0.22
CA ALA A 98 6.82 1.31 -0.98
C ALA A 98 8.33 1.29 -0.71
N LEU A 99 9.05 0.35 -1.34
CA LEU A 99 10.48 0.26 -1.05
C LEU A 99 11.22 1.48 -1.59
N LEU A 100 10.72 2.17 -2.61
CA LEU A 100 11.45 3.21 -3.33
C LEU A 100 10.44 4.25 -3.84
N GLN A 101 10.54 5.53 -3.41
CA GLN A 101 9.63 6.62 -3.83
C GLN A 101 10.30 7.57 -4.85
N GLN A 102 9.50 8.25 -5.68
CA GLN A 102 9.90 9.10 -6.82
C GLN A 102 10.75 8.38 -7.88
N GLY A 103 10.06 7.72 -8.81
CA GLY A 103 10.67 7.17 -10.01
C GLY A 103 10.24 7.86 -11.30
N ASP A 104 11.12 7.81 -12.30
CA ASP A 104 10.75 8.05 -13.69
C ASP A 104 10.31 6.73 -14.31
N VAL A 105 9.27 6.81 -15.13
CA VAL A 105 8.79 5.70 -15.93
C VAL A 105 8.81 6.13 -17.38
N TYR A 106 9.47 5.32 -18.21
CA TYR A 106 9.36 5.37 -19.65
C TYR A 106 8.75 4.06 -20.13
N GLU A 107 7.73 4.14 -20.96
CA GLU A 107 7.05 2.96 -21.48
C GLU A 107 6.66 3.20 -22.94
N ASP A 108 7.05 2.28 -23.82
CA ASP A 108 6.58 2.21 -25.21
C ASP A 108 6.18 0.77 -25.58
N GLU A 109 5.93 0.48 -26.85
CA GLU A 109 5.49 -0.85 -27.30
C GLU A 109 6.52 -1.97 -27.05
N LYS A 110 7.81 -1.63 -26.94
CA LYS A 110 8.93 -2.60 -26.87
C LYS A 110 9.54 -2.69 -25.48
N VAL A 111 9.55 -1.59 -24.72
CA VAL A 111 10.29 -1.53 -23.46
C VAL A 111 9.51 -0.80 -22.37
N LEU A 112 9.64 -1.30 -21.14
CA LEU A 112 9.34 -0.58 -19.91
C LEU A 112 10.68 -0.28 -19.22
N ILE A 113 10.90 0.97 -18.87
CA ILE A 113 12.04 1.42 -18.07
C ILE A 113 11.49 2.13 -16.84
N MET A 114 11.92 1.66 -15.67
CA MET A 114 11.63 2.30 -14.39
C MET A 114 12.95 2.60 -13.71
N ARG A 115 13.06 3.76 -13.09
CA ARG A 115 14.23 4.14 -12.29
C ARG A 115 13.80 5.01 -11.13
N GLY A 116 14.54 5.01 -10.04
CA GLY A 116 14.27 5.88 -8.91
C GLY A 116 15.31 5.79 -7.82
N ARG A 117 14.97 6.28 -6.62
CA ARG A 117 15.89 6.36 -5.48
C ARG A 117 15.19 6.08 -4.15
N LYS A 118 15.93 5.57 -3.18
CA LYS A 118 15.56 5.54 -1.75
C LYS A 118 16.77 5.85 -0.90
N GLY A 119 16.75 6.97 -0.16
CA GLY A 119 17.90 7.37 0.66
C GLY A 119 19.15 7.58 -0.18
N LEU A 120 20.21 6.79 0.01
CA LEU A 120 21.44 6.82 -0.79
C LEU A 120 21.52 5.70 -1.85
N GLN A 121 20.44 4.93 -2.02
CA GLN A 121 20.37 3.84 -3.00
C GLN A 121 19.58 4.30 -4.23
N THR A 122 20.11 4.04 -5.41
CA THR A 122 19.40 4.22 -6.69
C THR A 122 19.02 2.87 -7.26
N TRP A 123 17.94 2.81 -8.01
CA TRP A 123 17.51 1.58 -8.66
C TRP A 123 17.02 1.84 -10.08
N SER A 124 17.09 0.79 -10.90
CA SER A 124 16.48 0.73 -12.21
C SER A 124 15.98 -0.67 -12.51
N ALA A 125 14.93 -0.76 -13.32
CA ALA A 125 14.42 -1.99 -13.90
C ALA A 125 14.05 -1.72 -15.36
N VAL A 126 14.46 -2.59 -16.25
CA VAL A 126 14.17 -2.54 -17.68
C VAL A 126 13.55 -3.88 -18.06
N VAL A 127 12.37 -3.83 -18.69
CA VAL A 127 11.67 -5.00 -19.20
C VAL A 127 11.51 -4.86 -20.70
N GLU A 128 12.06 -5.81 -21.45
CA GLU A 128 11.78 -6.00 -22.87
C GLU A 128 10.43 -6.70 -23.00
N LYS A 129 9.41 -6.01 -23.53
CA LYS A 129 8.04 -6.51 -23.58
C LYS A 129 7.85 -7.73 -24.47
N PRO A 130 8.46 -7.83 -25.67
CA PRO A 130 8.29 -8.99 -26.54
C PRO A 130 8.78 -10.30 -25.92
N SER A 131 9.90 -10.28 -25.21
CA SER A 131 10.52 -11.46 -24.61
C SER A 131 10.15 -11.66 -23.15
N GLY A 132 9.73 -10.59 -22.47
CA GLY A 132 9.60 -10.53 -21.02
C GLY A 132 10.94 -10.43 -20.29
N ASN A 133 12.08 -10.35 -20.99
CA ASN A 133 13.38 -10.29 -20.35
C ASN A 133 13.51 -9.04 -19.47
N MET A 134 14.01 -9.23 -18.26
CA MET A 134 14.20 -8.16 -17.29
C MET A 134 15.66 -8.05 -16.88
N SER A 135 16.13 -6.80 -16.83
CA SER A 135 17.36 -6.43 -16.16
C SER A 135 17.07 -5.36 -15.13
N GLY A 136 17.67 -5.48 -13.95
CA GLY A 136 17.54 -4.49 -12.90
C GLY A 136 18.88 -4.19 -12.27
N THR A 137 18.96 -3.04 -11.60
CA THR A 137 20.14 -2.65 -10.85
C THR A 137 19.72 -1.91 -9.59
N ILE A 138 20.42 -2.18 -8.49
CA ILE A 138 20.37 -1.39 -7.25
C ILE A 138 21.80 -0.95 -6.98
N ALA A 139 22.07 0.35 -7.03
CA ALA A 139 23.40 0.90 -6.82
C ALA A 139 23.45 1.75 -5.55
N GLN A 140 24.60 1.70 -4.88
CA GLN A 140 24.95 2.57 -3.75
C GLN A 140 26.45 2.82 -3.74
N ALA A 141 26.91 3.68 -2.83
CA ALA A 141 28.34 3.93 -2.67
C ALA A 141 29.11 2.61 -2.45
N GLY A 142 30.10 2.36 -3.31
CA GLY A 142 31.04 1.23 -3.22
C GLY A 142 30.55 -0.12 -3.73
N ARG A 143 29.25 -0.29 -4.08
CA ARG A 143 28.71 -1.56 -4.59
C ARG A 143 27.42 -1.39 -5.39
N ALA A 144 27.17 -2.31 -6.30
CA ALA A 144 25.92 -2.42 -7.03
C ALA A 144 25.45 -3.88 -7.09
N PHE A 145 24.14 -4.08 -7.12
CA PHE A 145 23.51 -5.36 -7.37
C PHE A 145 22.84 -5.31 -8.73
N THR A 146 23.21 -6.22 -9.62
CA THR A 146 22.56 -6.39 -10.92
C THR A 146 21.74 -7.66 -10.89
N GLN A 147 20.53 -7.61 -11.42
CA GLN A 147 19.57 -8.70 -11.37
C GLN A 147 19.02 -8.97 -12.77
N PHE A 148 18.88 -10.26 -13.10
CA PHE A 148 18.34 -10.70 -14.38
C PHE A 148 17.18 -11.64 -14.14
N GLY A 149 16.17 -11.52 -14.99
CA GLY A 149 14.90 -12.17 -14.75
C GLY A 149 13.99 -12.20 -15.96
N THR A 150 12.77 -12.64 -15.73
CA THR A 150 11.67 -12.55 -16.70
C THR A 150 10.44 -11.98 -16.04
N CYS A 151 9.68 -11.17 -16.77
CA CYS A 151 8.44 -10.56 -16.33
C CYS A 151 7.28 -10.99 -17.21
N VAL A 152 6.11 -11.06 -16.60
CA VAL A 152 4.82 -11.18 -17.27
C VAL A 152 3.96 -9.97 -16.93
N GLU A 153 3.17 -9.50 -17.90
CA GLU A 153 2.16 -8.50 -17.62
C GLU A 153 1.05 -9.14 -16.77
N ALA A 154 0.76 -8.53 -15.62
CA ALA A 154 -0.31 -8.95 -14.74
C ALA A 154 -1.64 -8.47 -15.33
N LYS A 155 -2.58 -9.40 -15.53
CA LYS A 155 -3.94 -9.13 -16.02
C LYS A 155 -4.85 -8.66 -14.89
#